data_AF-A0A350RK78-F1
#
_entry.id   AF-A0A350RK78-F1
#
_cell.length_a   1.000
_cell.length_b   1.000
_cell.length_c   1.000
_cell.angle_alpha   90.00
_cell.angle_beta   90.00
_cell.angle_gamma   90.00
#
_symmetry.space_group_name_H-M   'P 1'
#
loop_
_entity.id
_entity.type
_entity.pdbx_description
1 polymer ?
#
loop_
_entity_poly.entity_id
_entity_poly.type
_entity_poly.pdbx_seq_one_letter_code
_entity_poly.pdbx_strand_id
1 'polypeptide(L)'
;MGIGRFDSLLLLSFGGPDGPDDVMPFLRNVTKGRGVPDERLAVVAEQYAVFGGKSPINGLNRDLLDSIEEELSDRGHDLPTF
;
A
#
# COMPACT_ATOMS: atom_id res chain seq x y z
N MET A 1 19.33 -17.79 -19.38
CA MET A 1 19.20 -16.32 -19.35
C MET A 1 19.29 -15.92 -17.90
N GLY A 2 20.45 -15.44 -17.45
CA GLY A 2 20.60 -14.96 -16.08
C GLY A 2 19.89 -13.63 -15.94
N ILE A 3 19.12 -13.47 -14.86
CA ILE A 3 18.62 -12.16 -14.45
C ILE A 3 19.83 -11.26 -14.25
N GLY A 4 19.86 -10.12 -14.97
CA GLY A 4 20.97 -9.17 -14.91
C GLY A 4 21.08 -8.49 -13.54
N ARG A 5 22.07 -7.60 -13.38
CA ARG A 5 22.17 -6.78 -12.17
C ARG A 5 20.98 -5.81 -12.13
N PHE A 6 20.27 -5.77 -11.01
CA PHE A 6 19.20 -4.80 -10.78
C PHE A 6 19.78 -3.52 -10.20
N ASP A 7 19.20 -2.38 -10.57
CA ASP A 7 19.58 -1.06 -10.02
C ASP A 7 18.74 -0.67 -8.79
N SER A 8 17.55 -1.25 -8.64
CA SER A 8 16.67 -1.03 -7.49
C SER A 8 15.61 -2.13 -7.34
N LEU A 9 14.99 -2.18 -6.16
CA LEU A 9 13.76 -2.93 -5.88
C LEU A 9 12.60 -1.95 -5.63
N LEU A 10 11.41 -2.24 -6.17
CA LEU A 10 10.21 -1.43 -5.94
C LEU A 10 9.09 -2.33 -5.41
N LEU A 11 8.64 -2.05 -4.19
CA LEU A 11 7.51 -2.70 -3.54
C LEU A 11 6.21 -1.98 -3.92
N LEU A 12 5.49 -2.56 -4.89
CA LEU A 12 4.16 -2.10 -5.25
C LEU A 12 3.09 -2.85 -4.47
N SER A 13 2.22 -2.10 -3.83
CA SER A 13 1.05 -2.60 -3.12
C SER A 13 -0.19 -1.82 -3.54
N PHE A 14 -1.37 -2.40 -3.32
CA PHE A 14 -2.63 -1.69 -3.55
C PHE A 14 -2.76 -0.45 -2.67
N GLY A 15 -2.18 -0.51 -1.47
CA GLY A 15 -2.25 0.56 -0.47
C GLY A 15 -3.64 0.69 0.16
N GLY A 16 -3.81 1.75 0.94
CA GLY A 16 -5.06 2.11 1.59
C GLY A 16 -5.01 3.52 2.16
N PRO A 17 -6.10 3.98 2.80
CA PRO A 17 -6.13 5.25 3.50
C PRO A 17 -5.17 5.24 4.71
N ASP A 18 -4.46 6.36 4.95
CA ASP A 18 -3.61 6.55 6.14
C ASP A 18 -4.40 7.18 7.31
N GLY A 19 -5.57 7.76 7.04
CA GLY A 19 -6.52 8.21 8.06
C GLY A 19 -7.94 8.41 7.54
N PRO A 20 -8.88 8.81 8.42
CA PRO A 20 -10.30 8.96 8.11
C PRO A 20 -10.58 9.85 6.88
N ASP A 21 -9.84 10.95 6.75
CA ASP A 21 -10.01 11.92 5.65
C ASP A 21 -9.59 11.34 4.28
N ASP A 22 -8.77 10.29 4.26
CA ASP A 22 -8.31 9.61 3.04
C ASP A 22 -9.30 8.55 2.54
N VAL A 23 -10.22 8.08 3.40
CA VAL A 23 -11.08 6.91 3.10
C VAL A 23 -11.95 7.17 1.87
N MET A 24 -12.70 8.27 1.87
CA MET A 24 -13.59 8.58 0.75
C MET A 24 -12.82 8.93 -0.55
N PRO A 25 -11.74 9.73 -0.52
CA PRO A 25 -10.85 9.89 -1.68
C PRO A 25 -10.33 8.57 -2.24
N PHE A 26 -9.85 7.67 -1.37
CA PHE A 26 -9.35 6.35 -1.76
C PHE A 26 -10.46 5.52 -2.44
N LEU A 27 -11.63 5.40 -1.81
CA LEU A 27 -12.75 4.63 -2.33
C LEU A 27 -13.25 5.16 -3.69
N ARG A 28 -13.34 6.48 -3.87
CA ARG A 28 -13.69 7.09 -5.15
C ARG A 28 -12.64 6.83 -6.22
N ASN A 29 -11.35 6.86 -5.86
CA ASN A 29 -10.26 6.59 -6.79
C ASN A 29 -10.26 5.14 -7.28
N VAL A 30 -10.36 4.17 -6.36
CA VAL A 30 -10.32 2.74 -6.72
C VAL A 30 -11.57 2.26 -7.44
N THR A 31 -12.70 2.97 -7.29
CA THR A 31 -13.96 2.71 -8.02
C THR A 31 -14.19 3.61 -9.23
N LYS A 32 -13.21 4.44 -9.59
CA LYS A 32 -13.33 5.38 -10.73
C LYS A 32 -13.69 4.64 -12.01
N GLY A 33 -14.68 5.16 -12.73
CA GLY A 33 -15.17 4.56 -13.99
C GLY A 33 -16.06 3.32 -13.81
N ARG A 34 -16.36 2.91 -12.58
CA ARG A 34 -17.24 1.75 -12.30
C ARG A 34 -18.70 2.12 -12.02
N GLY A 35 -19.01 3.42 -11.91
CA GLY A 35 -20.37 3.90 -11.64
C GLY A 35 -20.90 3.52 -10.26
N VAL A 36 -20.02 3.34 -9.27
CA VAL A 36 -20.41 2.98 -7.90
C VAL A 36 -21.06 4.18 -7.23
N PRO A 37 -22.30 4.06 -6.71
CA PRO A 37 -22.97 5.14 -6.00
C PRO A 37 -22.28 5.50 -4.66
N ASP A 38 -22.31 6.78 -4.28
CA ASP A 38 -21.70 7.26 -3.03
C ASP A 38 -22.26 6.56 -1.78
N GLU A 39 -23.55 6.18 -1.78
CA GLU A 39 -24.16 5.41 -0.68
C GLU A 39 -23.52 4.03 -0.48
N ARG A 40 -23.04 3.39 -1.57
CA ARG A 40 -22.32 2.11 -1.49
C ARG A 40 -20.91 2.32 -0.95
N LEU A 41 -20.27 3.44 -1.30
CA LEU A 41 -18.95 3.80 -0.75
C LEU A 41 -19.05 4.09 0.75
N ALA A 42 -20.12 4.76 1.20
CA ALA A 42 -20.35 5.04 2.62
C ALA A 42 -20.43 3.76 3.48
N VAL A 43 -21.13 2.73 3.00
CA VAL A 43 -21.20 1.42 3.69
C VAL A 43 -19.82 0.78 3.83
N VAL A 44 -18.95 0.92 2.82
CA VAL A 44 -17.57 0.41 2.90
C VAL A 44 -16.72 1.29 3.81
N ALA A 45 -16.92 2.61 3.82
CA ALA A 45 -16.20 3.54 4.68
C ALA A 45 -16.43 3.24 6.18
N GLU A 46 -17.62 2.78 6.56
CA GLU A 46 -17.91 2.33 7.94
C GLU A 46 -16.97 1.20 8.41
N GLN A 47 -16.51 0.35 7.49
CA GLN A 47 -15.56 -0.72 7.83
C GLN A 47 -14.19 -0.18 8.22
N TYR A 48 -13.76 0.93 7.61
CA TYR A 48 -12.53 1.62 7.97
C TYR A 48 -12.64 2.34 9.31
N ALA A 49 -13.84 2.81 9.70
CA ALA A 49 -14.05 3.50 10.98
C ALA A 49 -13.69 2.61 12.18
N VAL A 50 -13.90 1.29 12.10
CA VAL A 50 -13.50 0.31 13.13
C VAL A 50 -11.97 0.29 13.35
N PHE A 51 -11.20 0.69 12.33
CA PHE A 51 -9.74 0.79 12.37
C PHE A 51 -9.26 2.25 12.49
N GLY A 52 -10.10 3.16 12.97
CA GLY A 52 -9.75 4.59 13.10
C GLY A 52 -9.56 5.28 11.75
N GLY A 53 -10.19 4.76 10.69
CA GLY A 53 -10.08 5.30 9.32
C GLY A 53 -8.80 4.90 8.59
N LYS A 54 -7.93 4.09 9.19
CA LYS A 54 -6.63 3.72 8.63
C LYS A 54 -6.59 2.27 8.17
N SER A 55 -5.99 2.04 7.01
CA SER A 55 -5.65 0.68 6.57
C SER A 55 -4.35 0.21 7.23
N PRO A 56 -4.30 -1.02 7.79
CA PRO A 56 -3.05 -1.57 8.32
C PRO A 56 -2.01 -1.83 7.22
N ILE A 57 -2.44 -1.99 5.96
CA ILE A 57 -1.57 -2.41 4.85
C ILE A 57 -0.40 -1.45 4.62
N ASN A 58 -0.59 -0.14 4.78
CA ASN A 58 0.50 0.82 4.56
C ASN A 58 1.60 0.68 5.62
N GLY A 59 1.24 0.34 6.85
CA GLY A 59 2.20 0.01 7.91
C GLY A 59 2.95 -1.27 7.59
N LEU A 60 2.21 -2.34 7.28
CA LEU A 60 2.77 -3.63 6.94
C LEU A 60 3.69 -3.58 5.71
N ASN A 61 3.39 -2.73 4.72
CA ASN A 61 4.26 -2.53 3.57
C ASN A 61 5.59 -1.86 3.95
N ARG A 62 5.57 -0.90 4.89
CA ARG A 62 6.80 -0.26 5.39
C ARG A 62 7.63 -1.26 6.18
N ASP A 63 7.00 -2.02 7.08
CA ASP A 63 7.68 -3.08 7.85
C ASP A 63 8.29 -4.14 6.92
N LEU A 64 7.58 -4.49 5.83
CA LEU A 64 8.08 -5.40 4.80
C LEU A 64 9.25 -4.79 4.03
N LEU A 65 9.19 -3.51 3.67
CA LEU A 65 10.27 -2.82 2.98
C LEU A 65 11.54 -2.82 3.83
N ASP A 66 11.42 -2.43 5.11
CA ASP A 66 12.52 -2.43 6.07
C ASP A 66 13.14 -3.84 6.21
N SER A 67 12.30 -4.88 6.29
CA SER A 67 12.76 -6.28 6.37
C SER A 67 13.51 -6.73 5.11
N ILE A 68 13.08 -6.24 3.94
CA ILE A 68 13.74 -6.53 2.66
C ILE A 68 15.08 -5.80 2.59
N GLU A 69 15.15 -4.54 3.03
CA GLU A 69 16.41 -3.78 3.07
C GLU A 69 17.45 -4.45 3.96
N GLU A 70 17.05 -4.88 5.15
CA GLU A 70 17.92 -5.61 6.10
C GLU A 70 18.46 -6.90 5.46
N GLU A 71 17.58 -7.72 4.88
CA GLU A 71 17.98 -9.00 4.27
C GLU A 71 18.88 -8.81 3.04
N LEU A 72 18.67 -7.76 2.24
CA LEU A 72 19.54 -7.42 1.11
C LEU A 72 20.93 -7.01 1.60
N SER A 73 21.00 -6.15 2.61
CA SER A 73 22.25 -5.71 3.24
C SER A 73 23.03 -6.90 3.81
N ASP A 74 22.36 -7.80 4.55
CA ASP A 74 22.97 -8.99 5.15
C ASP A 74 23.57 -9.95 4.11
N ARG A 75 22.98 -9.98 2.90
CA ARG A 75 23.50 -10.74 1.76
C ARG A 75 24.57 -10.01 0.95
N GLY A 76 24.95 -8.80 1.35
CA GLY A 76 25.94 -7.97 0.66
C GLY A 76 25.41 -7.31 -0.61
N HIS A 77 24.10 -7.09 -0.71
CA HIS A 77 23.46 -6.37 -1.81
C HIS A 77 23.18 -4.92 -1.40
N ASP A 78 23.94 -3.99 -1.97
CA ASP A 78 23.67 -2.54 -1.89
C ASP A 78 22.68 -2.16 -3.00
N LEU A 79 21.39 -2.38 -2.74
CA LEU A 79 20.31 -2.15 -3.69
C LEU A 79 19.25 -1.23 -3.05
N PRO A 80 19.00 -0.03 -3.61
CA PRO A 80 17.94 0.85 -3.15
C PRO A 80 16.56 0.18 -3.22
N THR A 81 15.75 0.35 -2.18
CA THR A 81 14.35 -0.12 -2.16
C THR A 81 13.36 1.05 -2.01
N PHE A 82 12.16 0.87 -2.56
CA PHE A 82 11.11 1.91 -2.64
C PHE A 82 9.71 1.32 -2.45
#